data_AF-A0A952SQH2-F1
#
_entry.id   AF-A0A952SQH2-F1
#
_cell.length_a   1.000
_cell.length_b   1.000
_cell.length_c   1.000
_cell.angle_alpha   90.00
_cell.angle_beta   90.00
_cell.angle_gamma   90.00
#
_symmetry.space_group_name_H-M   'P 1'
#
loop_
_entity.id
_entity.type
_entity.pdbx_description
1 polymer ?
#
loop_
_entity_poly.entity_id
_entity_poly.type
_entity_poly.pdbx_seq_one_letter_code
_entity_poly.pdbx_strand_id
1 'polypeptide(L)'
;MNPDPSGFLQQISSFDPATSQVPVLGLIVLGLACGVILWLFGHKVLGPVVFILGGAIGAAAGIIAPQHLEITTIAGYPASLIGLVLGAILGALLAGALYRTAITLGSGLVFAVAGLITGLATLGPAGEPSAAELPPAVPVVDTTIVQNTTSDQAVPPTESSLITATERATTFVSASMGDVRQRWDALDEGGRLRVAAMTFGGLTLGLLIGLIAHQRASAVVTASLGSGVSLYSLAWLGTQSPMPWTDVVAGFGPREWVIAWGAAAIIGIIFQGLFIKPRAAPRPAPSPKPEE
;
A
#
# COMPACT_ATOMS: atom_id res chain seq x y z
N MET A 1 -1.41 7.06 40.21
CA MET A 1 -2.53 7.45 39.34
C MET A 1 -2.64 6.40 38.25
N ASN A 2 -3.66 5.53 38.31
CA ASN A 2 -3.94 4.59 37.23
C ASN A 2 -4.68 5.37 36.13
N PRO A 3 -4.15 5.45 34.89
CA PRO A 3 -4.92 5.99 33.79
C PRO A 3 -6.12 5.08 33.57
N ASP A 4 -7.33 5.64 33.64
CA ASP A 4 -8.56 4.90 33.40
C ASP A 4 -8.72 4.66 31.88
N PRO A 5 -8.55 3.42 31.39
CA PRO A 5 -8.62 3.14 29.95
C PRO A 5 -10.02 3.36 29.37
N SER A 6 -11.06 3.45 30.22
CA SER A 6 -12.43 3.68 29.79
C SER A 6 -12.63 5.06 29.17
N GLY A 7 -11.93 6.10 29.68
CA GLY A 7 -12.03 7.46 29.14
C GLY A 7 -11.48 7.60 27.72
N PHE A 8 -10.40 6.89 27.39
CA PHE A 8 -9.83 6.88 26.04
C PHE A 8 -10.75 6.17 25.04
N LEU A 9 -11.37 5.05 25.45
CA LEU A 9 -12.36 4.33 24.64
C LEU A 9 -13.63 5.16 24.43
N GLN A 10 -14.06 5.94 25.43
CA GLN A 10 -15.16 6.90 25.29
C GLN A 10 -14.82 8.04 24.32
N GLN A 11 -13.57 8.53 24.34
CA GLN A 11 -13.13 9.56 23.42
C GLN A 11 -13.03 9.04 21.97
N ILE A 12 -12.56 7.82 21.74
CA ILE A 12 -12.55 7.20 20.40
C ILE A 12 -13.98 6.93 19.91
N SER A 13 -14.87 6.44 20.76
CA SER A 13 -16.27 6.20 20.36
C SER A 13 -17.07 7.47 20.11
N SER A 14 -16.65 8.61 20.69
CA SER A 14 -17.22 9.93 20.37
C SER A 14 -16.83 10.44 18.97
N PHE A 15 -15.80 9.87 18.34
CA PHE A 15 -15.57 10.01 16.90
C PHE A 15 -16.56 9.11 16.16
N ASP A 16 -17.83 9.51 16.16
CA ASP A 16 -18.84 8.91 15.30
C ASP A 16 -18.64 9.47 13.88
N PRO A 17 -18.13 8.68 12.91
CA PRO A 17 -17.91 9.13 11.54
C PRO A 17 -19.22 9.45 10.80
N ALA A 18 -20.37 9.07 11.35
CA ALA A 18 -21.67 9.37 10.76
C ALA A 18 -22.19 10.76 11.14
N THR A 19 -21.85 11.27 12.33
CA THR A 19 -22.31 12.60 12.80
C THR A 19 -21.22 13.66 12.76
N SER A 20 -19.95 13.26 12.85
CA SER A 20 -18.85 14.16 12.57
C SER A 20 -18.73 14.26 11.04
N GLN A 21 -19.06 15.42 10.48
CA GLN A 21 -18.49 15.85 9.21
C GLN A 21 -16.97 16.01 9.39
N VAL A 22 -16.23 14.96 9.79
CA VAL A 22 -14.84 14.87 9.38
C VAL A 22 -14.96 14.78 7.87
N PRO A 23 -14.69 15.88 7.15
CA PRO A 23 -15.09 15.95 5.76
C PRO A 23 -14.33 14.84 5.05
N VAL A 24 -14.97 14.16 4.10
CA VAL A 24 -14.27 13.20 3.23
C VAL A 24 -12.97 13.83 2.68
N LEU A 25 -12.97 15.16 2.51
CA LEU A 25 -11.81 16.01 2.30
C LEU A 25 -10.66 15.78 3.29
N GLY A 26 -10.90 15.71 4.59
CA GLY A 26 -9.91 15.46 5.63
C GLY A 26 -9.24 14.10 5.51
N LEU A 27 -10.01 13.03 5.21
CA LEU A 27 -9.45 11.71 4.92
C LEU A 27 -8.58 11.72 3.66
N ILE A 28 -8.94 12.54 2.68
CA ILE A 28 -8.24 12.63 1.40
C ILE A 28 -7.01 13.52 1.48
N VAL A 29 -7.06 14.59 2.27
CA VAL A 29 -5.89 15.38 2.65
C VAL A 29 -4.94 14.52 3.47
N LEU A 30 -5.44 13.69 4.38
CA LEU A 30 -4.62 12.74 5.14
C LEU A 30 -4.03 11.67 4.22
N GLY A 31 -4.83 11.13 3.29
CA GLY A 31 -4.39 10.16 2.29
C GLY A 31 -3.31 10.74 1.37
N LEU A 32 -3.50 11.97 0.90
CA LEU A 32 -2.53 12.72 0.11
C LEU A 32 -1.26 12.99 0.91
N ALA A 33 -1.37 13.46 2.15
CA ALA A 33 -0.22 13.72 3.02
C ALA A 33 0.56 12.42 3.29
N CYS A 34 -0.13 11.33 3.61
CA CYS A 34 0.46 10.01 3.78
C CYS A 34 1.14 9.52 2.49
N GLY A 35 0.46 9.67 1.35
CA GLY A 35 0.98 9.33 0.03
C GLY A 35 2.27 10.10 -0.29
N VAL A 36 2.30 11.40 -0.04
CA VAL A 36 3.47 12.27 -0.24
C VAL A 36 4.60 11.92 0.73
N ILE A 37 4.30 11.67 2.01
CA ILE A 37 5.31 11.24 2.99
C ILE A 37 5.91 9.89 2.59
N LEU A 38 5.08 8.93 2.18
CA LEU A 38 5.53 7.62 1.69
C LEU A 38 6.37 7.77 0.41
N TRP A 39 5.96 8.68 -0.46
CA TRP A 39 6.63 8.99 -1.72
C TRP A 39 8.01 9.64 -1.52
N LEU A 40 8.17 10.53 -0.52
CA LEU A 40 9.43 11.24 -0.26
C LEU A 40 10.35 10.54 0.75
N PHE A 41 9.78 9.88 1.76
CA PHE A 41 10.50 9.37 2.93
C PHE A 41 10.20 7.91 3.26
N GLY A 42 9.50 7.19 2.39
CA GLY A 42 9.01 5.84 2.66
C GLY A 42 10.09 4.88 3.19
N HIS A 43 11.27 4.85 2.55
CA HIS A 43 12.35 3.97 3.00
C HIS A 43 12.88 4.28 4.41
N LYS A 44 12.80 5.53 4.88
CA LYS A 44 13.27 5.95 6.21
C LYS A 44 12.24 5.69 7.30
N VAL A 45 10.96 5.76 6.95
CA VAL A 45 9.87 5.61 7.92
C VAL A 45 9.49 4.14 8.10
N LEU A 46 9.43 3.35 7.01
CA LEU A 46 8.89 1.99 7.10
C LEU A 46 9.72 1.07 8.02
N GLY A 47 11.06 1.15 7.92
CA GLY A 47 11.96 0.32 8.72
C GLY A 47 11.72 0.49 10.23
N PRO A 48 11.95 1.68 10.81
CA PRO A 48 11.73 1.94 12.23
C PRO A 48 10.31 1.60 12.69
N VAL A 49 9.29 1.94 11.90
CA VAL A 49 7.89 1.65 12.24
C VAL A 49 7.67 0.14 12.37
N VAL A 50 8.14 -0.67 11.42
CA VAL A 50 7.99 -2.13 11.47
C VAL A 50 8.76 -2.74 12.64
N PHE A 51 9.97 -2.25 12.95
CA PHE A 51 10.73 -2.70 14.12
C PHE A 51 10.03 -2.36 15.44
N ILE A 52 9.49 -1.15 15.58
CA ILE A 52 8.76 -0.72 16.78
C ILE A 52 7.49 -1.55 16.94
N LEU A 53 6.71 -1.73 15.87
CA LEU A 53 5.47 -2.50 15.91
C LEU A 53 5.74 -3.98 16.23
N GLY A 54 6.75 -4.56 15.59
CA GLY A 54 7.19 -5.93 15.87
C GLY A 54 7.69 -6.11 17.29
N GLY A 55 8.47 -5.16 17.80
CA GLY A 55 8.90 -5.14 19.19
C GLY A 55 7.73 -5.01 20.16
N ALA A 56 6.75 -4.15 19.88
CA ALA A 56 5.56 -4.00 20.72
C ALA A 56 4.71 -5.29 20.76
N ILE A 57 4.46 -5.91 19.61
CA ILE A 57 3.73 -7.18 19.51
C ILE A 57 4.51 -8.30 20.22
N GLY A 58 5.82 -8.38 20.01
CA GLY A 58 6.67 -9.35 20.67
C GLY A 58 6.74 -9.15 22.19
N ALA A 59 6.77 -7.91 22.66
CA ALA A 59 6.72 -7.57 24.08
C ALA A 59 5.40 -8.02 24.71
N ALA A 60 4.28 -7.74 24.05
CA ALA A 60 2.96 -8.19 24.50
C ALA A 60 2.89 -9.72 24.60
N ALA A 61 3.35 -10.43 23.56
CA ALA A 61 3.44 -11.90 23.57
C ALA A 61 4.37 -12.42 24.68
N GLY A 62 5.50 -11.75 24.90
CA GLY A 62 6.47 -12.09 25.93
C GLY A 62 5.97 -11.90 27.37
N ILE A 63 5.02 -10.99 27.60
CA ILE A 63 4.33 -10.84 28.89
C ILE A 63 3.32 -11.98 29.12
N ILE A 64 2.64 -12.40 28.05
CA ILE A 64 1.58 -13.43 28.11
C ILE A 64 2.19 -14.85 28.23
N ALA A 65 3.31 -15.12 27.57
CA ALA A 65 3.89 -16.46 27.52
C ALA A 65 4.23 -17.09 28.89
N PRO A 66 4.86 -16.39 29.85
CA PRO A 66 5.14 -16.95 31.18
C PRO A 66 3.88 -17.30 31.98
N GLN A 67 2.76 -16.60 31.75
CA GLN A 67 1.49 -16.86 32.42
C GLN A 67 0.93 -18.22 32.04
N HIS A 68 1.12 -18.64 30.79
CA HIS A 68 0.69 -19.96 30.31
C HIS A 68 1.65 -21.10 30.70
N LEU A 69 2.89 -20.77 31.07
CA LEU A 69 3.91 -21.76 31.47
C LEU A 69 4.04 -21.89 32.99
N GLU A 70 3.22 -21.16 33.76
CA GLU A 70 3.25 -21.12 35.23
C GLU A 70 4.63 -20.70 35.82
N ILE A 71 5.44 -19.97 35.04
CA ILE A 71 6.75 -19.47 35.48
C ILE A 71 6.58 -18.07 36.06
N THR A 72 6.70 -17.93 37.38
CA THR A 72 6.50 -16.64 38.07
C THR A 72 7.80 -15.83 38.24
N THR A 73 8.94 -16.51 38.43
CA THR A 73 10.25 -15.88 38.65
C THR A 73 11.37 -16.58 37.89
N ILE A 74 12.26 -15.81 37.28
CA ILE A 74 13.49 -16.33 36.64
C ILE A 74 14.67 -15.55 37.23
N ALA A 75 15.61 -16.26 37.87
CA ALA A 75 16.80 -15.67 38.49
C ALA A 75 16.49 -14.51 39.49
N GLY A 76 15.38 -14.60 40.22
CA GLY A 76 14.97 -13.60 41.21
C GLY A 76 14.25 -12.36 40.64
N TYR A 77 14.08 -12.26 39.33
CA TYR A 77 13.29 -11.19 38.69
C TYR A 77 11.89 -11.71 38.28
N PRO A 78 10.86 -10.82 38.26
CA PRO A 78 9.55 -11.18 37.72
C PRO A 78 9.65 -11.66 36.29
N ALA A 79 9.09 -12.85 36.00
CA ALA A 79 9.16 -13.46 34.67
C ALA A 79 8.54 -12.57 33.58
N SER A 80 7.56 -11.73 33.93
CA SER A 80 6.93 -10.76 33.01
C SER A 80 7.90 -9.70 32.50
N LEU A 81 8.85 -9.23 33.33
CA LEU A 81 9.82 -8.20 32.94
C LEU A 81 10.87 -8.80 31.98
N ILE A 82 11.37 -9.99 32.30
CA ILE A 82 12.28 -10.74 31.42
C ILE A 82 11.57 -11.08 30.10
N GLY A 83 10.33 -11.57 30.18
CA GLY A 83 9.51 -11.89 29.03
C GLY A 83 9.23 -10.69 28.13
N LEU A 84 8.95 -9.51 28.71
CA LEU A 84 8.76 -8.26 27.97
C LEU A 84 10.01 -7.91 27.15
N VAL A 85 11.19 -7.88 27.79
CA VAL A 85 12.45 -7.50 27.12
C VAL A 85 12.82 -8.52 26.04
N LEU A 86 12.77 -9.81 26.39
CA LEU A 86 13.12 -10.88 25.47
C LEU A 86 12.14 -10.94 24.29
N GLY A 87 10.85 -10.82 24.57
CA GLY A 87 9.79 -10.75 23.58
C GLY A 87 9.93 -9.54 22.66
N ALA A 88 10.26 -8.37 23.19
CA ALA A 88 10.51 -7.17 22.40
C ALA A 88 11.68 -7.35 21.42
N ILE A 89 12.80 -7.91 21.90
CA ILE A 89 13.98 -8.17 21.07
C ILE A 89 13.65 -9.19 19.98
N LEU A 90 13.05 -10.33 20.35
CA LEU A 90 12.68 -11.38 19.40
C LEU A 90 11.66 -10.90 18.38
N GLY A 91 10.63 -10.16 18.82
CA GLY A 91 9.62 -9.57 17.95
C GLY A 91 10.20 -8.56 16.97
N ALA A 92 11.11 -7.70 17.44
CA ALA A 92 11.81 -6.74 16.58
C ALA A 92 12.69 -7.44 15.53
N LEU A 93 13.43 -8.49 15.92
CA LEU A 93 14.25 -9.29 15.00
C LEU A 93 13.39 -9.99 13.95
N LEU A 94 12.30 -10.63 14.38
CA LEU A 94 11.37 -11.31 13.48
C LEU A 94 10.72 -10.32 12.51
N ALA A 95 10.29 -9.15 12.99
CA ALA A 95 9.74 -8.11 12.14
C ALA A 95 10.75 -7.56 11.14
N GLY A 96 12.03 -7.43 11.52
CA GLY A 96 13.10 -7.07 10.60
C GLY A 96 13.30 -8.11 9.47
N ALA A 97 13.21 -9.40 9.81
CA ALA A 97 13.28 -10.47 8.82
C ALA A 97 12.07 -10.46 7.87
N LEU A 98 10.85 -10.34 8.42
CA LEU A 98 9.61 -10.24 7.65
C LEU A 98 9.58 -9.00 6.75
N TYR A 99 10.06 -7.87 7.24
CA TYR A 99 10.20 -6.64 6.47
C TYR A 99 11.04 -6.86 5.21
N ARG A 100 12.20 -7.52 5.34
CA ARG A 100 13.08 -7.81 4.19
C ARG A 100 12.40 -8.70 3.16
N THR A 101 11.67 -9.71 3.61
CA THR A 101 10.89 -10.61 2.73
C THR A 101 9.77 -9.84 2.03
N ALA A 102 9.00 -9.03 2.79
CA ALA A 102 7.91 -8.22 2.27
C ALA A 102 8.39 -7.20 1.22
N ILE A 103 9.53 -6.54 1.45
CA ILE A 103 10.10 -5.60 0.47
C ILE A 103 10.55 -6.32 -0.81
N THR A 104 11.17 -7.49 -0.67
CA THR A 104 11.59 -8.30 -1.84
C THR A 104 10.40 -8.74 -2.66
N LEU A 105 9.36 -9.28 -2.01
CA LEU A 105 8.12 -9.68 -2.68
C LEU A 105 7.38 -8.49 -3.27
N GLY A 106 7.33 -7.37 -2.54
CA GLY A 106 6.71 -6.12 -2.99
C GLY A 106 7.39 -5.57 -4.25
N SER A 107 8.72 -5.56 -4.31
CA SER A 107 9.42 -5.13 -5.52
C SER A 107 9.17 -6.09 -6.68
N GLY A 108 9.18 -7.40 -6.43
CA GLY A 108 8.76 -8.40 -7.40
C GLY A 108 7.36 -8.09 -7.97
N LEU A 109 6.37 -7.87 -7.11
CA LEU A 109 5.00 -7.60 -7.49
C LEU A 109 4.86 -6.30 -8.30
N VAL A 110 5.54 -5.21 -7.88
CA VAL A 110 5.52 -3.94 -8.61
C VAL A 110 6.06 -4.11 -10.04
N PHE A 111 7.20 -4.80 -10.20
CA PHE A 111 7.73 -5.05 -11.53
C PHE A 111 6.91 -6.07 -12.33
N ALA A 112 6.26 -7.03 -11.67
CA ALA A 112 5.33 -7.94 -12.34
C ALA A 112 4.13 -7.19 -12.92
N VAL A 113 3.53 -6.30 -12.14
CA VAL A 113 2.44 -5.42 -12.58
C VAL A 113 2.91 -4.49 -13.70
N ALA A 114 4.11 -3.91 -13.59
CA ALA A 114 4.68 -3.09 -14.66
C ALA A 114 4.89 -3.90 -15.95
N GLY A 115 5.38 -5.14 -15.85
CA GLY A 115 5.55 -6.06 -16.96
C GLY A 115 4.22 -6.47 -17.59
N LEU A 116 3.20 -6.75 -16.79
CA LEU A 116 1.84 -7.03 -17.22
C LEU A 116 1.27 -5.86 -18.02
N ILE A 117 1.33 -4.65 -17.46
CA ILE A 117 0.81 -3.43 -18.09
C ILE A 117 1.57 -3.15 -19.39
N THR A 118 2.90 -3.30 -19.39
CA THR A 118 3.72 -3.12 -20.59
C THR A 118 3.36 -4.16 -21.65
N GLY A 119 3.19 -5.42 -21.26
CA GLY A 119 2.77 -6.49 -22.17
C GLY A 119 1.43 -6.19 -22.83
N LEU A 120 0.43 -5.81 -22.02
CA LEU A 120 -0.89 -5.42 -22.53
C LEU A 120 -0.81 -4.18 -23.44
N ALA A 121 -0.01 -3.18 -23.09
CA ALA A 121 0.16 -1.99 -23.91
C ALA A 121 0.84 -2.26 -25.26
N THR A 122 1.77 -3.23 -25.32
CA THR A 122 2.46 -3.60 -26.58
C THR A 122 1.60 -4.41 -27.55
N LEU A 123 0.51 -5.01 -27.08
CA LEU A 123 -0.40 -5.77 -27.92
C LEU A 123 -1.36 -4.87 -28.72
N GLY A 124 -1.32 -3.54 -28.51
CA GLY A 124 -2.22 -2.60 -29.14
C GLY A 124 -3.66 -2.76 -28.63
N PRO A 125 -4.61 -1.92 -29.09
CA PRO A 125 -6.02 -2.20 -28.90
C PRO A 125 -6.31 -3.53 -29.61
N ALA A 126 -6.46 -4.62 -28.83
CA ALA A 126 -6.96 -5.89 -29.35
C ALA A 126 -8.23 -5.55 -30.12
N GLY A 127 -8.18 -5.77 -31.44
CA GLY A 127 -8.99 -5.06 -32.43
C GLY A 127 -10.36 -4.67 -31.90
N GLU A 128 -10.63 -3.36 -31.85
CA GLU A 128 -11.98 -2.88 -31.59
C GLU A 128 -12.92 -3.74 -32.42
N PRO A 129 -13.89 -4.45 -31.78
CA PRO A 129 -14.81 -5.30 -32.53
C PRO A 129 -15.38 -4.42 -33.63
N SER A 130 -15.07 -4.78 -34.88
CA SER A 130 -15.46 -4.02 -36.05
C SER A 130 -16.93 -3.66 -35.87
N ALA A 131 -17.24 -2.36 -35.90
CA ALA A 131 -18.58 -1.82 -35.57
C ALA A 131 -19.72 -2.44 -36.40
N ALA A 132 -19.40 -3.25 -37.40
CA ALA A 132 -20.30 -4.06 -38.19
C ALA A 132 -20.97 -5.24 -37.44
N GLU A 133 -20.46 -5.68 -36.28
CA GLU A 133 -20.93 -6.91 -35.61
C GLU A 133 -21.38 -6.70 -34.16
N LEU A 134 -21.80 -5.47 -33.83
CA LEU A 134 -22.51 -5.24 -32.58
C LEU A 134 -23.96 -5.73 -32.74
N PRO A 135 -24.41 -6.75 -31.97
CA PRO A 135 -25.83 -7.06 -31.88
C PRO A 135 -26.60 -5.79 -31.47
N PRO A 136 -27.85 -5.62 -31.95
CA PRO A 136 -28.65 -4.42 -31.69
C PRO A 136 -28.63 -4.14 -30.20
N ALA A 137 -28.20 -2.92 -29.84
CA ALA A 137 -28.02 -2.49 -28.47
C ALA A 137 -29.24 -2.89 -27.65
N VAL A 138 -29.05 -3.88 -26.77
CA VAL A 138 -30.05 -4.17 -25.74
C VAL A 138 -30.16 -2.88 -24.94
N PRO A 139 -31.36 -2.27 -24.83
CA PRO A 139 -31.51 -1.03 -24.08
C PRO A 139 -30.93 -1.27 -22.70
N VAL A 140 -29.84 -0.56 -22.41
CA VAL A 140 -29.26 -0.53 -21.08
C VAL A 140 -30.38 -0.02 -20.20
N VAL A 141 -30.97 -0.92 -19.42
CA VAL A 141 -31.96 -0.56 -18.40
C VAL A 141 -31.25 0.47 -17.56
N ASP A 142 -31.70 1.73 -17.65
CA ASP A 142 -31.23 2.82 -16.83
C ASP A 142 -31.17 2.31 -15.41
N THR A 143 -29.96 1.97 -14.97
CA THR A 143 -29.69 1.70 -13.57
C THR A 143 -29.67 3.08 -12.96
N THR A 144 -30.86 3.68 -12.92
CA THR A 144 -31.22 4.80 -12.09
C THR A 144 -30.84 4.29 -10.73
N ILE A 145 -29.63 4.66 -10.29
CA ILE A 145 -29.21 4.48 -8.92
C ILE A 145 -30.31 5.19 -8.17
N VAL A 146 -31.20 4.41 -7.57
CA VAL A 146 -32.22 4.90 -6.65
C VAL A 146 -31.39 5.43 -5.51
N GLN A 147 -30.98 6.69 -5.64
CA GLN A 147 -30.63 7.55 -4.54
C GLN A 147 -31.90 7.55 -3.70
N ASN A 148 -31.94 6.64 -2.75
CA ASN A 148 -32.91 6.60 -1.68
C ASN A 148 -32.65 7.86 -0.84
N THR A 149 -33.08 9.00 -1.35
CA THR A 149 -33.11 10.30 -0.68
C THR A 149 -34.28 10.32 0.29
N THR A 150 -34.47 9.24 1.05
CA THR A 150 -35.36 9.25 2.21
C THR A 150 -34.55 9.79 3.38
N SER A 151 -34.32 11.10 3.33
CA SER A 151 -34.15 11.89 4.55
C SER A 151 -35.42 11.72 5.37
N ASP A 152 -35.30 11.22 6.61
CA ASP A 152 -35.79 11.88 7.84
C ASP A 152 -36.00 10.93 9.05
N GLN A 153 -35.47 9.71 9.02
CA GLN A 153 -35.40 8.89 10.24
C GLN A 153 -33.95 8.74 10.70
N ALA A 154 -33.66 9.37 11.85
CA ALA A 154 -32.47 9.17 12.67
C ALA A 154 -32.40 7.72 13.17
N VAL A 155 -32.09 6.79 12.27
CA VAL A 155 -31.69 5.44 12.63
C VAL A 155 -30.26 5.55 13.16
N PRO A 156 -29.98 5.10 14.39
CA PRO A 156 -28.63 5.14 14.94
C PRO A 156 -27.66 4.41 14.01
N PRO A 157 -26.41 4.88 13.87
CA PRO A 157 -25.43 4.27 12.98
C PRO A 157 -25.08 2.87 13.49
N THR A 158 -25.79 1.87 12.98
CA THR A 158 -25.53 0.47 13.24
C THR A 158 -24.26 0.03 12.48
N GLU A 159 -23.58 -1.01 12.99
CA GLU A 159 -22.35 -1.64 12.48
C GLU A 159 -22.28 -1.95 10.96
N SER A 160 -23.36 -1.71 10.22
CA SER A 160 -23.51 -1.84 8.77
C SER A 160 -22.52 -1.00 7.94
N SER A 161 -22.06 0.15 8.42
CA SER A 161 -21.20 1.06 7.63
C SER A 161 -19.79 0.51 7.36
N LEU A 162 -19.19 -0.21 8.30
CA LEU A 162 -17.87 -0.85 8.11
C LEU A 162 -17.96 -2.08 7.20
N ILE A 163 -19.03 -2.87 7.33
CA ILE A 163 -19.30 -4.00 6.43
C ILE A 163 -19.41 -3.50 4.98
N THR A 164 -19.99 -2.31 4.78
CA THR A 164 -20.17 -1.70 3.47
C THR A 164 -18.84 -1.36 2.77
N ALA A 165 -17.80 -0.93 3.49
CA ALA A 165 -16.53 -0.56 2.86
C ALA A 165 -15.76 -1.80 2.35
N THR A 166 -15.72 -2.85 3.15
CA THR A 166 -15.14 -4.15 2.74
C THR A 166 -15.93 -4.73 1.57
N GLU A 167 -17.26 -4.69 1.62
CA GLU A 167 -18.10 -5.16 0.53
C GLU A 167 -17.82 -4.40 -0.78
N ARG A 168 -17.78 -3.06 -0.75
CA ARG A 168 -17.41 -2.25 -1.92
C ARG A 168 -16.03 -2.60 -2.47
N ALA A 169 -15.04 -2.78 -1.59
CA ALA A 169 -13.70 -3.19 -2.01
C ALA A 169 -13.71 -4.57 -2.66
N THR A 170 -14.44 -5.54 -2.09
CA THR A 170 -14.56 -6.88 -2.68
C THR A 170 -15.29 -6.87 -4.02
N THR A 171 -16.39 -6.11 -4.15
CA THR A 171 -17.11 -5.93 -5.40
C THR A 171 -16.20 -5.31 -6.45
N PHE A 172 -15.50 -4.23 -6.12
CA PHE A 172 -14.55 -3.58 -7.02
C PHE A 172 -13.43 -4.51 -7.47
N VAL A 173 -12.83 -5.27 -6.54
CA VAL A 173 -11.78 -6.25 -6.87
C VAL A 173 -12.33 -7.36 -7.76
N SER A 174 -13.52 -7.87 -7.47
CA SER A 174 -14.15 -8.92 -8.30
C SER A 174 -14.48 -8.44 -9.72
N ALA A 175 -14.98 -7.21 -9.86
CA ALA A 175 -15.25 -6.59 -11.16
C ALA A 175 -13.94 -6.37 -11.94
N SER A 176 -12.93 -5.79 -11.29
CA SER A 176 -11.61 -5.59 -11.90
C SER A 176 -10.97 -6.90 -12.35
N MET A 177 -11.11 -7.96 -11.55
CA MET A 177 -10.60 -9.30 -11.90
C MET A 177 -11.37 -9.92 -13.07
N GLY A 178 -12.67 -9.67 -13.16
CA GLY A 178 -13.51 -10.05 -14.30
C GLY A 178 -13.01 -9.40 -15.59
N ASP A 179 -12.78 -8.09 -15.57
CA ASP A 179 -12.27 -7.33 -16.73
C ASP A 179 -10.89 -7.81 -17.18
N VAL A 180 -9.98 -8.04 -16.23
CA VAL A 180 -8.64 -8.57 -16.53
C VAL A 180 -8.74 -9.96 -17.15
N ARG A 181 -9.61 -10.82 -16.61
CA ARG A 181 -9.81 -12.18 -17.12
C ARG A 181 -10.43 -12.18 -18.52
N GLN A 182 -11.45 -11.35 -18.75
CA GLN A 182 -12.05 -11.20 -20.07
C GLN A 182 -11.02 -10.73 -21.10
N ARG A 183 -10.19 -9.74 -20.75
CA ARG A 183 -9.11 -9.26 -21.63
C ARG A 183 -8.07 -10.32 -21.89
N TRP A 184 -7.69 -11.08 -20.86
CA TRP A 184 -6.77 -12.21 -21.00
C TRP A 184 -7.31 -13.29 -21.93
N ASP A 185 -8.59 -13.63 -21.79
CA ASP A 185 -9.25 -14.64 -22.60
C ASP A 185 -9.45 -14.17 -24.06
N ALA A 186 -9.56 -12.85 -24.29
CA ALA A 186 -9.61 -12.27 -25.63
C ALA A 186 -8.25 -12.29 -26.37
N LEU A 187 -7.13 -12.50 -25.67
CA LEU A 187 -5.81 -12.62 -26.31
C LEU A 187 -5.66 -13.97 -27.00
N ASP A 188 -5.01 -13.97 -28.16
CA ASP A 188 -4.50 -15.17 -28.80
C ASP A 188 -3.41 -15.84 -27.96
N GLU A 189 -3.07 -17.09 -28.29
CA GLU A 189 -2.06 -17.85 -27.53
C GLU A 189 -0.70 -17.14 -27.50
N GLY A 190 -0.31 -16.49 -28.61
CA GLY A 190 0.91 -15.70 -28.71
C GLY A 190 0.90 -14.47 -27.80
N GLY A 191 -0.21 -13.71 -27.77
CA GLY A 191 -0.42 -12.57 -26.89
C GLY A 191 -0.38 -12.96 -25.42
N ARG A 192 -1.05 -14.05 -25.04
CA ARG A 192 -1.02 -14.59 -23.66
C ARG A 192 0.40 -14.96 -23.24
N LEU A 193 1.14 -15.67 -24.09
CA LEU A 193 2.53 -16.06 -23.80
C LEU A 193 3.43 -14.83 -23.61
N ARG A 194 3.28 -13.80 -24.46
CA ARG A 194 4.06 -12.57 -24.36
C ARG A 194 3.78 -11.81 -23.07
N VAL A 195 2.50 -11.65 -22.70
CA VAL A 195 2.10 -10.97 -21.46
C VAL A 195 2.57 -11.77 -20.23
N ALA A 196 2.43 -13.10 -20.25
CA ALA A 196 2.98 -13.96 -19.21
C ALA A 196 4.50 -13.78 -19.08
N ALA A 197 5.23 -13.85 -20.20
CA ALA A 197 6.69 -13.72 -20.21
C ALA A 197 7.14 -12.35 -19.67
N MET A 198 6.47 -11.25 -20.05
CA MET A 198 6.78 -9.92 -19.51
C MET A 198 6.44 -9.79 -18.02
N THR A 199 5.33 -10.39 -17.58
CA THR A 199 4.93 -10.40 -16.16
C THR A 199 5.94 -11.19 -15.32
N PHE A 200 6.30 -12.40 -15.74
CA PHE A 200 7.30 -13.23 -15.06
C PHE A 200 8.71 -12.64 -15.14
N GLY A 201 9.07 -12.04 -16.26
CA GLY A 201 10.34 -11.31 -16.42
C GLY A 201 10.43 -10.13 -15.46
N GLY A 202 9.36 -9.33 -15.37
CA GLY A 202 9.23 -8.26 -14.39
C GLY A 202 9.32 -8.78 -12.96
N LEU A 203 8.56 -9.82 -12.61
CA LEU A 203 8.59 -10.44 -11.28
C LEU A 203 10.02 -10.88 -10.90
N THR A 204 10.68 -11.62 -11.79
CA THR A 204 12.04 -12.15 -11.57
C THR A 204 13.04 -11.00 -11.39
N LEU A 205 12.98 -9.98 -12.25
CA LEU A 205 13.82 -8.80 -12.13
C LEU A 205 13.59 -8.04 -10.83
N GLY A 206 12.32 -7.83 -10.45
CA GLY A 206 11.94 -7.16 -9.22
C GLY A 206 12.39 -7.91 -7.97
N LEU A 207 12.33 -9.25 -7.98
CA LEU A 207 12.85 -10.09 -6.90
C LEU A 207 14.39 -10.00 -6.82
N LEU A 208 15.10 -10.07 -7.94
CA LEU A 208 16.56 -9.92 -7.97
C LEU A 208 17.00 -8.55 -7.44
N ILE A 209 16.34 -7.47 -7.85
CA ILE A 209 16.58 -6.12 -7.33
C ILE A 209 16.29 -6.07 -5.81
N GLY A 210 15.19 -6.68 -5.37
CA GLY A 210 14.84 -6.84 -3.96
C GLY A 210 15.93 -7.50 -3.13
N LEU A 211 16.51 -8.57 -3.65
CA LEU A 211 17.56 -9.35 -2.99
C LEU A 211 18.91 -8.62 -2.95
N ILE A 212 19.34 -8.04 -4.08
CA ILE A 212 20.66 -7.39 -4.21
C ILE A 212 20.67 -6.02 -3.51
N ALA A 213 19.59 -5.26 -3.66
CA ALA A 213 19.54 -3.85 -3.26
C ALA A 213 18.33 -3.56 -2.37
N HIS A 214 18.18 -4.27 -1.25
CA HIS A 214 17.04 -4.15 -0.34
C HIS A 214 16.68 -2.69 0.03
N GLN A 215 17.67 -1.81 0.22
CA GLN A 215 17.42 -0.39 0.51
C GLN A 215 16.73 0.32 -0.66
N ARG A 216 17.16 0.05 -1.90
CA ARG A 216 16.57 0.62 -3.11
C ARG A 216 15.21 0.00 -3.41
N ALA A 217 15.02 -1.29 -3.16
CA ALA A 217 13.75 -1.96 -3.36
C ALA A 217 12.64 -1.33 -2.48
N SER A 218 12.95 -0.97 -1.23
CA SER A 218 11.99 -0.26 -0.38
C SER A 218 11.60 1.11 -0.94
N ALA A 219 12.55 1.82 -1.57
CA ALA A 219 12.27 3.09 -2.24
C ALA A 219 11.36 2.90 -3.46
N VAL A 220 11.59 1.86 -4.27
CA VAL A 220 10.72 1.52 -5.40
C VAL A 220 9.30 1.24 -4.94
N VAL A 221 9.12 0.35 -3.95
CA VAL A 221 7.78 -0.02 -3.46
C VAL A 221 7.06 1.18 -2.86
N THR A 222 7.73 1.94 -1.98
CA THR A 222 7.12 3.09 -1.32
C THR A 222 6.84 4.25 -2.26
N ALA A 223 7.70 4.51 -3.25
CA ALA A 223 7.46 5.52 -4.27
C ALA A 223 6.29 5.13 -5.18
N SER A 224 6.19 3.87 -5.61
CA SER A 224 5.07 3.39 -6.44
C SER A 224 3.73 3.41 -5.70
N LEU A 225 3.72 3.03 -4.41
CA LEU A 225 2.52 3.13 -3.58
C LEU A 225 2.16 4.59 -3.29
N GLY A 226 3.14 5.40 -2.91
CA GLY A 226 2.96 6.81 -2.60
C GLY A 226 2.45 7.60 -3.80
N SER A 227 2.96 7.30 -5.01
CA SER A 227 2.46 7.91 -6.24
C SER A 227 1.01 7.51 -6.53
N GLY A 228 0.65 6.23 -6.36
CA GLY A 228 -0.71 5.74 -6.55
C GLY A 228 -1.70 6.43 -5.62
N VAL A 229 -1.38 6.45 -4.31
CA VAL A 229 -2.22 7.10 -3.29
C VAL A 229 -2.33 8.61 -3.54
N SER A 230 -1.23 9.28 -3.88
CA SER A 230 -1.23 10.73 -4.13
C SER A 230 -2.02 11.08 -5.38
N LEU A 231 -1.83 10.34 -6.48
CA LEU A 231 -2.56 10.55 -7.73
C LEU A 231 -4.05 10.27 -7.57
N TYR A 232 -4.43 9.21 -6.86
CA TYR A 232 -5.83 8.93 -6.55
C TYR A 232 -6.47 10.05 -5.71
N SER A 233 -5.75 10.50 -4.67
CA SER A 233 -6.22 11.58 -3.79
C SER A 233 -6.36 12.89 -4.54
N LEU A 234 -5.41 13.22 -5.42
CA LEU A 234 -5.51 14.36 -6.33
C LEU A 234 -6.69 14.20 -7.27
N ALA A 235 -6.80 13.09 -8.00
CA ALA A 235 -7.92 12.82 -8.92
C ALA A 235 -9.27 13.06 -8.24
N TRP A 236 -9.44 12.51 -7.05
CA TRP A 236 -10.65 12.69 -6.27
C TRP A 236 -10.88 14.14 -5.85
N LEU A 237 -9.84 14.82 -5.36
CA LEU A 237 -9.94 16.24 -4.97
C LEU A 237 -10.39 17.12 -6.15
N GLY A 238 -9.97 16.76 -7.36
CA GLY A 238 -10.38 17.42 -8.59
C GLY A 238 -11.86 17.28 -8.89
N THR A 239 -12.51 16.19 -8.46
CA THR A 239 -13.96 16.03 -8.62
C THR A 239 -14.77 16.93 -7.70
N GLN A 240 -14.18 17.37 -6.57
CA GLN A 240 -14.86 18.20 -5.58
C GLN A 240 -14.62 19.70 -5.75
N SER A 241 -13.59 20.09 -6.48
CA SER A 241 -13.19 21.48 -6.62
C SER A 241 -12.76 21.74 -8.07
N PRO A 242 -13.33 22.73 -8.77
CA PRO A 242 -12.95 23.07 -10.13
C PRO A 242 -11.55 23.68 -10.12
N MET A 243 -10.53 22.82 -10.23
CA MET A 243 -9.14 23.26 -10.36
C MET A 243 -8.75 23.25 -11.84
N PRO A 244 -7.84 24.14 -12.28
CA PRO A 244 -7.49 24.24 -13.71
C PRO A 244 -6.89 22.96 -14.32
N TRP A 245 -6.42 22.02 -13.51
CA TRP A 245 -5.89 20.72 -13.97
C TRP A 245 -6.97 19.62 -14.07
N THR A 246 -8.19 19.85 -13.58
CA THR A 246 -9.26 18.83 -13.60
C THR A 246 -9.65 18.46 -15.01
N ASP A 247 -9.69 19.43 -15.93
CA ASP A 247 -10.04 19.20 -17.33
C ASP A 247 -9.00 18.31 -18.03
N VAL A 248 -7.72 18.50 -17.67
CA VAL A 248 -6.61 17.69 -18.17
C VAL A 248 -6.74 16.25 -17.66
N VAL A 249 -6.97 16.08 -16.35
CA VAL A 249 -7.07 14.77 -15.70
C VAL A 249 -8.35 14.02 -16.10
N ALA A 250 -9.47 14.73 -16.30
CA ALA A 250 -10.72 14.15 -16.77
C ALA A 250 -10.61 13.59 -18.20
N GLY A 251 -9.72 14.15 -19.02
CA GLY A 251 -9.41 13.65 -20.36
C GLY A 251 -8.45 12.45 -20.38
N PHE A 252 -7.90 12.02 -19.24
CA PHE A 252 -6.94 10.91 -19.21
C PHE A 252 -7.65 9.57 -19.41
N GLY A 253 -7.26 8.87 -20.48
CA GLY A 253 -7.57 7.46 -20.65
C GLY A 253 -6.74 6.57 -19.71
N PRO A 254 -6.98 5.25 -19.74
CA PRO A 254 -6.26 4.31 -18.89
C PRO A 254 -4.74 4.31 -19.11
N ARG A 255 -4.30 4.57 -20.35
CA ARG A 255 -2.88 4.60 -20.71
C ARG A 255 -2.19 5.81 -20.11
N GLU A 256 -2.82 6.98 -20.20
CA GLU A 256 -2.32 8.25 -19.66
C GLU A 256 -2.20 8.16 -18.13
N TRP A 257 -3.18 7.53 -17.46
CA TRP A 257 -3.13 7.24 -16.03
C TRP A 257 -1.94 6.38 -15.62
N VAL A 258 -1.69 5.29 -16.36
CA VAL A 258 -0.51 4.44 -16.14
C VAL A 258 0.79 5.21 -16.33
N ILE A 259 0.88 6.04 -17.37
CA ILE A 259 2.07 6.85 -17.65
C ILE A 259 2.29 7.87 -16.53
N ALA A 260 1.24 8.57 -16.10
CA ALA A 260 1.30 9.53 -15.00
C ALA A 260 1.75 8.86 -13.69
N TRP A 261 1.20 7.67 -13.39
CA TRP A 261 1.60 6.88 -12.23
C TRP A 261 3.06 6.43 -12.30
N GLY A 262 3.50 5.91 -13.45
CA GLY A 262 4.89 5.51 -13.67
C GLY A 262 5.87 6.68 -13.57
N ALA A 263 5.54 7.83 -14.18
CA ALA A 263 6.35 9.03 -14.10
C ALA A 263 6.47 9.54 -12.66
N ALA A 264 5.35 9.62 -11.94
CA ALA A 264 5.35 10.00 -10.53
C ALA A 264 6.17 9.02 -9.67
N ALA A 265 6.07 7.70 -9.91
CA ALA A 265 6.87 6.71 -9.22
C ALA A 265 8.38 6.91 -9.48
N ILE A 266 8.78 7.14 -10.74
CA ILE A 266 10.19 7.40 -11.11
C ILE A 266 10.73 8.65 -10.40
N ILE A 267 9.97 9.75 -10.40
CA ILE A 267 10.38 10.98 -9.70
C ILE A 267 10.57 10.70 -8.20
N GLY A 268 9.66 9.93 -7.58
CA GLY A 268 9.80 9.50 -6.19
C GLY A 268 11.04 8.66 -5.93
N ILE A 269 11.33 7.69 -6.81
CA ILE A 269 12.53 6.84 -6.72
C ILE A 269 13.80 7.69 -6.81
N ILE A 270 13.86 8.62 -7.77
CA ILE A 270 14.99 9.54 -7.93
C ILE A 270 15.15 10.39 -6.67
N PHE A 271 14.07 11.02 -6.20
CA PHE A 271 14.09 11.87 -5.02
C PHE A 271 14.59 11.10 -3.80
N GLN A 272 13.98 9.94 -3.50
CA GLN A 272 14.42 9.09 -2.40
C GLN A 272 15.89 8.66 -2.55
N GLY A 273 16.31 8.31 -3.76
CA GLY A 273 17.69 7.94 -4.10
C GLY A 273 18.71 9.03 -3.78
N LEU A 274 18.37 10.30 -4.01
CA LEU A 274 19.24 11.45 -3.68
C LEU A 274 19.49 11.60 -2.17
N PHE A 275 18.57 11.12 -1.32
CA PHE A 275 18.70 11.18 0.15
C PHE A 275 19.35 9.94 0.78
N ILE A 276 19.62 8.89 -0.01
CA ILE A 276 20.36 7.71 0.46
C ILE A 276 21.84 8.08 0.46
N LYS A 277 22.34 8.52 1.63
CA LYS A 277 23.78 8.75 1.81
C LYS A 277 24.53 7.43 1.57
N PRO A 278 25.54 7.40 0.67
CA PRO A 278 26.42 6.26 0.55
C PRO A 278 26.97 5.94 1.94
N ARG A 279 26.87 4.68 2.35
CA ARG A 279 27.48 4.24 3.61
C ARG A 279 28.97 4.55 3.48
N ALA A 280 29.47 5.50 4.26
CA ALA A 280 30.88 5.89 4.20
C ALA A 280 31.71 4.62 4.35
N ALA A 281 32.65 4.41 3.42
CA ALA A 281 33.58 3.30 3.54
C ALA A 281 34.23 3.34 4.93
N PRO A 282 34.43 2.20 5.60
CA PRO A 282 35.15 2.16 6.86
C PRO A 282 36.43 2.98 6.72
N ARG A 283 36.60 3.99 7.59
CA ARG A 283 37.81 4.82 7.57
C ARG A 283 39.00 3.87 7.69
N PRO A 284 39.99 3.91 6.78
CA PRO A 284 41.15 3.03 6.89
C PRO A 284 41.76 3.21 8.28
N ALA A 285 42.12 2.10 8.92
CA ALA A 285 42.74 2.13 10.24
C ALA A 285 43.98 3.05 10.17
N PRO A 286 44.22 3.89 11.19
CA PRO A 286 45.41 4.72 11.22
C PRO A 286 46.64 3.83 11.08
N SER A 287 47.51 4.16 10.12
CA SER A 287 48.76 3.42 9.90
C SER A 287 49.52 3.34 11.22
N PRO A 288 50.07 2.15 11.59
CA PRO A 288 50.90 2.04 12.78
C PRO A 288 52.04 3.05 12.69
N LYS A 289 52.23 3.84 13.76
CA LYS A 289 53.37 4.76 13.83
C LYS A 289 54.66 3.92 13.81
N PRO A 290 55.71 4.32 13.06
CA PRO A 290 57.01 3.66 13.16
C PRO A 290 57.49 3.73 14.62
N GLU A 291 57.93 2.60 15.15
CA GLU A 291 58.60 2.55 16.46
C GLU A 291 59.98 3.21 16.27
N GLU A 292 60.19 4.34 16.96
CA GLU A 292 61.49 5.04 17.05
C GLU A 292 62.39 4.41 18.12
#